data_AF-A0A9Q2FDX4-F1
#
_entry.id   AF-A0A9Q2FDX4-F1
#
_cell.length_a   1.000
_cell.length_b   1.000
_cell.length_c   1.000
_cell.angle_alpha   90.00
_cell.angle_beta   90.00
_cell.angle_gamma   90.00
#
_symmetry.space_group_name_H-M   'P 1'
#
loop_
_entity.id
_entity.type
_entity.pdbx_description
1 polymer ?
#
loop_
_entity_poly.entity_id
_entity_poly.type
_entity_poly.pdbx_seq_one_letter_code
_entity_poly.pdbx_strand_id
1 'polypeptide(L)' 'MMTFKNWILEFIDVNLPIGDLAKDVNFDNNFPNTSDKEVISEYLQNQGAFKDALETFEHSWKLYSSSR' A
#
# COMPACT_ATOMS: atom_id res chain seq x y z
N MET A 1 -4.48 -15.44 5.58
CA MET A 1 -3.31 -14.57 5.38
C MET A 1 -3.83 -13.15 5.24
N MET A 2 -3.29 -12.21 6.03
CA MET A 2 -3.69 -10.79 5.97
C MET A 2 -3.15 -10.16 4.69
N THR A 3 -3.99 -9.60 3.81
CA THR A 3 -3.54 -8.94 2.57
C THR A 3 -2.83 -7.62 2.85
N PHE A 4 -2.08 -7.10 1.87
CA PHE A 4 -1.42 -5.80 2.03
C PHE A 4 -2.46 -4.69 2.21
N LYS A 5 -3.59 -4.74 1.49
CA LYS A 5 -4.71 -3.82 1.66
C LYS A 5 -5.20 -3.78 3.10
N ASN A 6 -5.43 -4.94 3.72
CA ASN A 6 -5.91 -4.95 5.10
C ASN A 6 -4.84 -4.47 6.10
N TRP A 7 -3.58 -4.78 5.84
CA TRP A 7 -2.46 -4.38 6.69
C TRP A 7 -2.17 -2.88 6.64
N ILE A 8 -2.16 -2.28 5.46
CA ILE A 8 -1.84 -0.85 5.31
C ILE A 8 -2.93 0.04 5.95
N LEU A 9 -4.18 -0.43 5.99
CA LEU A 9 -5.30 0.30 6.60
C LEU A 9 -5.16 0.47 8.12
N GLU A 10 -4.33 -0.32 8.81
CA GLU A 10 -4.03 -0.11 10.23
C GLU A 10 -3.28 1.22 10.49
N PHE A 11 -2.69 1.81 9.45
CA PHE A 11 -1.92 3.05 9.52
C PHE A 11 -2.70 4.29 9.08
N ILE A 12 -4.02 4.20 8.85
CA ILE A 12 -4.83 5.29 8.27
C ILE A 12 -4.76 6.61 9.05
N ASP A 13 -4.59 6.55 10.37
CA ASP A 13 -4.51 7.72 11.26
C ASP A 13 -3.06 8.19 11.50
N VAL A 14 -2.07 7.56 10.88
CA VAL A 14 -0.66 7.93 11.04
C VAL A 14 -0.34 9.17 10.20
N ASN A 15 0.23 10.20 10.83
CA ASN A 15 0.67 11.41 10.15
C ASN A 15 2.09 11.27 9.55
N LEU A 16 2.25 10.30 8.66
CA LEU A 16 3.47 9.99 7.90
C LEU A 16 3.07 9.49 6.50
N PRO A 17 3.99 9.39 5.54
CA PRO A 17 3.67 8.92 4.18
C PRO A 17 2.92 7.58 4.13
N ILE A 18 3.21 6.66 5.05
CA ILE A 18 2.49 5.38 5.16
C ILE A 18 0.99 5.55 5.45
N GLY A 19 0.63 6.56 6.24
CA GLY A 19 -0.77 6.86 6.54
C GLY A 19 -1.47 7.62 5.41
N ASP A 20 -0.72 8.41 4.63
CA ASP A 20 -1.26 8.99 3.39
C ASP A 20 -1.53 7.90 2.34
N LEU A 21 -0.60 6.96 2.17
CA LEU A 21 -0.82 5.77 1.34
C LEU A 21 -2.01 4.94 1.85
N ALA A 22 -2.17 4.80 3.16
CA ALA A 22 -3.31 4.09 3.74
C ALA A 22 -4.65 4.77 3.42
N LYS A 23 -4.71 6.11 3.47
CA LYS A 23 -5.90 6.87 3.07
C LYS A 23 -6.18 6.70 1.58
N ASP A 24 -5.16 6.80 0.73
CA ASP A 24 -5.30 6.60 -0.72
C ASP A 24 -5.87 5.21 -1.03
N VAL A 25 -5.33 4.17 -0.39
CA VAL A 25 -5.83 2.78 -0.51
C VAL A 25 -7.26 2.63 0.04
N ASN A 26 -7.61 3.35 1.11
CA ASN A 26 -8.96 3.34 1.68
C ASN A 26 -9.99 3.98 0.74
N PHE A 27 -9.61 5.06 0.05
CA PHE A 27 -10.47 5.74 -0.93
C PHE A 27 -10.56 4.97 -2.26
N ASP A 28 -9.55 4.15 -2.59
CA ASP A 28 -9.54 3.32 -3.78
C ASP A 28 -10.27 1.97 -3.58
N ASN A 29 -11.55 1.96 -3.95
CA ASN A 29 -12.39 0.76 -3.93
C ASN A 29 -11.87 -0.36 -4.83
N ASN A 30 -11.09 -0.05 -5.87
CA ASN A 30 -10.53 -1.02 -6.81
C ASN A 30 -9.13 -1.51 -6.40
N PHE A 31 -8.57 -0.97 -5.32
CA PHE A 31 -7.24 -1.35 -4.87
C PHE A 31 -7.14 -2.87 -4.66
N PRO A 32 -6.11 -3.55 -5.22
CA PRO A 32 -5.99 -4.99 -5.18
C PRO A 32 -6.00 -5.55 -3.75
N ASN A 33 -6.96 -6.43 -3.46
CA ASN A 33 -7.01 -7.13 -2.18
C ASN A 33 -6.16 -8.40 -2.23
N THR A 34 -4.84 -8.24 -2.34
CA THR A 34 -3.88 -9.34 -2.50
C THR A 34 -2.67 -9.22 -1.56
N SER A 35 -1.89 -10.28 -1.50
CA SER A 35 -0.58 -10.34 -0.83
C SER A 35 0.58 -10.45 -1.82
N ASP A 36 0.32 -10.16 -3.09
CA ASP A 36 1.26 -10.24 -4.20
C ASP A 36 1.84 -8.84 -4.47
N LYS A 37 3.17 -8.73 -4.41
CA LYS A 37 3.86 -7.43 -4.51
C LYS A 37 3.77 -6.90 -5.93
N GLU A 38 4.01 -7.78 -6.89
CA GLU A 38 4.09 -7.49 -8.30
C GLU A 38 2.73 -6.96 -8.78
N VAL A 39 1.63 -7.61 -8.41
CA VAL A 39 0.27 -7.16 -8.73
C VAL A 39 -0.02 -5.75 -8.20
N ILE A 40 0.38 -5.45 -6.96
CA ILE A 40 0.14 -4.12 -6.36
C ILE A 40 1.05 -3.06 -6.98
N SER A 41 2.32 -3.39 -7.22
CA SER A 41 3.28 -2.48 -7.86
C SER A 41 2.85 -2.11 -9.29
N GLU A 42 2.44 -3.10 -10.09
CA GLU A 42 1.90 -2.87 -11.43
C GLU A 42 0.62 -2.03 -11.38
N TYR A 43 -0.28 -2.30 -10.42
CA TYR A 43 -1.48 -1.50 -10.23
C TYR A 43 -1.16 -0.03 -9.96
N LEU A 44 -0.26 0.25 -9.01
CA LEU A 44 0.14 1.61 -8.65
C LEU A 44 0.78 2.34 -9.85
N GLN A 45 1.65 1.65 -10.61
CA GLN A 45 2.26 2.21 -11.82
C GLN A 45 1.21 2.52 -12.90
N ASN A 46 0.24 1.62 -13.11
CA ASN A 46 -0.84 1.81 -14.08
C ASN A 46 -1.80 2.95 -13.71
N GLN A 47 -1.99 3.22 -12.41
CA GLN A 47 -2.73 4.38 -11.92
C GLN A 47 -1.94 5.68 -12.01
N GLY A 48 -0.69 5.65 -12.48
CA GLY A 48 0.17 6.83 -12.57
C GLY A 48 0.63 7.35 -11.21
N ALA A 49 0.81 6.46 -10.22
CA ALA A 49 1.26 6.84 -8.90
C ALA A 49 2.58 7.62 -8.96
N PHE A 50 2.67 8.70 -8.21
CA PHE A 50 3.88 9.50 -8.11
C PHE A 50 5.03 8.69 -7.51
N LYS A 51 6.26 9.07 -7.84
CA LYS A 51 7.47 8.40 -7.36
C LYS A 51 7.48 8.25 -5.84
N ASP A 52 7.08 9.28 -5.10
CA ASP A 52 7.04 9.26 -3.62
C ASP A 52 6.04 8.24 -3.07
N ALA A 53 4.91 8.03 -3.76
CA ALA A 53 3.93 7.01 -3.38
C ALA A 53 4.47 5.59 -3.66
N LEU A 54 5.19 5.40 -4.76
CA LEU A 54 5.87 4.12 -5.07
C LEU A 54 6.99 3.82 -4.07
N GLU A 55 7.78 4.82 -3.67
CA GLU A 55 8.81 4.66 -2.63
C GLU A 55 8.19 4.33 -1.27
N THR A 56 7.08 5.00 -0.93
CA THR A 56 6.32 4.73 0.30
C THR A 56 5.76 3.30 0.28
N PHE A 57 5.23 2.85 -0.86
CA PHE A 57 4.79 1.47 -1.04
C PHE A 57 5.94 0.47 -0.83
N GLU A 58 7.10 0.69 -1.45
CA GLU A 58 8.28 -0.17 -1.29
C GLU A 58 8.75 -0.28 0.16
N HIS A 59 8.76 0.83 0.90
CA HIS A 59 9.08 0.83 2.32
C HIS A 59 8.02 0.10 3.16
N SER A 60 6.75 0.37 2.90
CA SER A 60 5.62 -0.26 3.59
C SER A 60 5.58 -1.76 3.33
N TRP A 61 5.91 -2.19 2.11
CA TRP A 61 5.99 -3.60 1.74
C TRP A 61 7.03 -4.36 2.57
N LYS A 62 8.22 -3.77 2.79
CA LYS A 62 9.27 -4.39 3.63
C LYS A 62 8.79 -4.63 5.07
N LEU A 63 8.02 -3.71 5.63
CA LEU A 63 7.43 -3.85 6.96
C LEU A 63 6.35 -4.95 6.98
N TYR A 64 5.47 -4.96 5.98
CA TYR A 64 4.46 -5.99 5.81
C TYR A 64 5.05 -7.40 5.63
N SER A 65 6.11 -7.54 4.83
CA SER A 65 6.76 -8.84 4.61
C SER A 65 7.54 -9.33 5.82
N SER A 66 8.02 -8.42 6.69
CA SER A 66 8.78 -8.77 7.90
C SER A 66 7.88 -9.05 9.12
N SER A 67 6.61 -8.66 9.07
CA SER A 67 5.62 -8.92 10.12
C SER A 67 4.84 -10.23 9.92
N ARG A 68 5.26 -11.03 8.94
CA ARG A 68 4.66 -12.30 8.55
C ARG A 68 5.55 -13.49 8.89
#